data_AF-A0AAU3GXP7-F1
#
_entry.id   AF-A0AAU3GXP7-F1
#
_cell.length_a   1.000
_cell.length_b   1.000
_cell.length_c   1.000
_cell.angle_alpha   90.00
_cell.angle_beta   90.00
_cell.angle_gamma   90.00
#
_symmetry.space_group_name_H-M   'P 1'
#
loop_
_entity.id
_entity.type
_entity.pdbx_description
1 polymer ?
#
loop_
_entity_poly.entity_id
_entity_poly.type
_entity_poly.pdbx_seq_one_letter_code
_entity_poly.pdbx_strand_id
1 'polypeptide(L)'
;MTDAPTAHDPEEALLTSRDLNGERPVLEPGERVPYGHVLYAAALLERSPAEVVARLTALGYADVQDGGSPLPEAVALDDAVLTRREGHDSWLHRWIDVAAPVSLRQLLETAEHAGRAPADVGRRLTAIGYRLGGGPLPETPDPRDVMLIRTEARGDGSWLDWGDEVSAGHVLGAADALSCSPHAAAVRLASLGLKLSYTPEADDELLLTAGDTAAARWFGRYMEPPLGHVLDVARKTGRRPADLVDRLRALGLGGPGGSVPETPEDEDFVILSANLDGCRPWLGRNTVVGLRMEHILRASLATGRDPAEITARLTELGHWLHGDAKLPGTADEADTGLLATVDRSFRDNVHLEHVLRSASLTGRSPADVAARLTELGFTLADEVEYPDVRGARAAS
;
A
#
# COMPACT_ATOMS: atom_id res chain seq x y z
N MET A 1 -54.50 -0.60 -7.52
CA MET A 1 -54.09 -0.46 -8.93
C MET A 1 -54.68 0.84 -9.42
N THR A 2 -53.97 1.94 -9.19
CA THR A 2 -54.32 3.25 -9.70
C THR A 2 -53.78 3.29 -11.12
N ASP A 3 -54.67 3.47 -12.12
CA ASP A 3 -54.26 3.60 -13.52
C ASP A 3 -53.26 4.75 -13.64
N ALA A 4 -52.03 4.41 -14.02
CA ALA A 4 -51.04 5.41 -14.41
C ALA A 4 -51.58 6.13 -15.65
N PRO A 5 -51.54 7.47 -15.70
CA PRO A 5 -51.98 8.21 -16.88
C PRO A 5 -51.22 7.67 -18.10
N THR A 6 -51.95 7.18 -19.09
CA THR A 6 -51.37 6.75 -20.37
C THR A 6 -50.90 8.03 -21.07
N ALA A 7 -49.64 8.40 -20.86
CA ALA A 7 -49.03 9.58 -21.46
C ALA A 7 -49.23 9.53 -22.98
N HIS A 8 -50.17 10.32 -23.49
CA HIS A 8 -50.39 10.48 -24.94
C HIS A 8 -49.39 11.47 -25.55
N ASP A 9 -48.66 12.21 -24.71
CA ASP A 9 -47.62 13.15 -25.10
C ASP A 9 -46.22 12.53 -24.88
N PRO A 10 -45.38 12.38 -25.93
CA PRO A 10 -44.03 11.85 -25.79
C PRO A 10 -43.14 12.69 -24.87
N GLU A 11 -43.41 14.00 -24.73
CA GLU A 11 -42.69 14.86 -23.79
C GLU A 11 -43.05 14.52 -22.33
N GLU A 12 -44.34 14.29 -22.03
CA GLU A 12 -44.78 13.85 -20.71
C GLU A 12 -44.23 12.46 -20.37
N ALA A 13 -44.19 11.55 -21.34
CA ALA A 13 -43.58 10.23 -21.16
C ALA A 13 -42.08 10.36 -20.83
N LEU A 14 -41.37 11.27 -21.49
CA LEU A 14 -39.96 11.55 -21.21
C LEU A 14 -39.77 12.09 -19.80
N LEU A 15 -40.51 13.15 -19.42
CA LEU A 15 -40.41 13.81 -18.12
C LEU A 15 -40.71 12.89 -16.94
N THR A 16 -41.66 11.97 -17.11
CA THR A 16 -42.10 11.03 -16.06
C THR A 16 -41.30 9.74 -16.04
N SER A 17 -40.51 9.43 -17.07
CA SER A 17 -39.60 8.28 -17.06
C SER A 17 -38.41 8.53 -16.14
N ARG A 18 -38.13 7.60 -15.21
CA ARG A 18 -37.00 7.69 -14.26
C ARG A 18 -35.64 7.84 -14.97
N ASP A 19 -35.55 7.34 -16.19
CA ASP A 19 -34.33 7.31 -17.00
C ASP A 19 -34.32 8.41 -18.08
N LEU A 20 -35.38 9.22 -18.15
CA LEU A 20 -35.59 10.24 -19.17
C LEU A 20 -35.42 9.68 -20.59
N ASN A 21 -35.96 8.48 -20.82
CA ASN A 21 -35.94 7.79 -22.11
C ASN A 21 -37.35 7.52 -22.67
N GLY A 22 -38.40 8.00 -21.99
CA GLY A 22 -39.80 7.77 -22.38
C GLY A 22 -40.32 6.37 -22.07
N GLU A 23 -39.48 5.51 -21.47
CA GLU A 23 -39.80 4.13 -21.13
C GLU A 23 -39.91 3.94 -19.61
N ARG A 24 -40.40 2.76 -19.21
CA ARG A 24 -40.45 2.36 -17.79
C ARG A 24 -39.03 2.07 -17.26
N PRO A 25 -38.78 2.25 -15.95
CA PRO A 25 -39.73 2.64 -14.91
C PRO A 25 -40.07 4.13 -14.95
N VAL A 26 -41.34 4.46 -14.69
CA VAL A 26 -41.78 5.85 -14.45
C VAL A 26 -41.56 6.23 -13.00
N LEU A 27 -41.38 7.53 -12.73
CA LEU A 27 -41.38 8.08 -11.38
C LEU A 27 -42.68 7.71 -10.66
N GLU A 28 -42.59 7.27 -9.41
CA GLU A 28 -43.77 6.92 -8.62
C GLU A 28 -44.50 8.20 -8.16
N PRO A 29 -45.81 8.33 -8.42
CA PRO A 29 -46.58 9.47 -7.91
C PRO A 29 -46.53 9.54 -6.38
N GLY A 30 -46.04 10.65 -5.85
CA GLY A 30 -45.84 10.87 -4.41
C GLY A 30 -44.41 10.61 -3.92
N GLU A 31 -43.53 10.04 -4.74
CA GLU A 31 -42.09 10.07 -4.49
C GLU A 31 -41.54 11.45 -4.84
N ARG A 32 -40.55 11.89 -4.06
CA ARG A 32 -39.86 13.16 -4.32
C ARG A 32 -39.05 13.06 -5.61
N VAL A 33 -39.26 14.00 -6.53
CA VAL A 33 -38.48 14.09 -7.77
C VAL A 33 -37.08 14.59 -7.46
N PRO A 34 -36.02 13.84 -7.85
CA PRO A 34 -34.64 14.27 -7.62
C PRO A 34 -34.29 15.56 -8.35
N TYR A 35 -33.46 16.40 -7.74
CA TYR A 35 -33.05 17.68 -8.34
C TYR A 35 -32.30 17.50 -9.66
N GLY A 36 -31.38 16.52 -9.72
CA GLY A 36 -30.64 16.19 -10.94
C GLY A 36 -31.54 15.74 -12.11
N HIS A 37 -32.67 15.08 -11.82
CA HIS A 37 -33.67 14.70 -12.83
C HIS A 37 -34.25 15.93 -13.53
N VAL A 38 -34.61 16.96 -12.74
CA VAL A 38 -35.14 18.23 -13.28
C VAL A 38 -34.10 18.92 -14.14
N LEU A 39 -32.84 19.01 -13.69
CA LEU A 39 -31.78 19.66 -14.45
C LEU A 39 -31.48 18.94 -15.77
N TYR A 40 -31.44 17.60 -15.75
CA TYR A 40 -31.21 16.80 -16.95
C TYR A 40 -32.38 16.87 -17.93
N ALA A 41 -33.62 16.81 -17.44
CA ALA A 41 -34.80 16.99 -18.27
C ALA A 41 -34.83 18.39 -18.92
N ALA A 42 -34.50 19.42 -18.15
CA ALA A 42 -34.42 20.80 -18.64
C ALA A 42 -33.40 20.94 -19.77
N ALA A 43 -32.19 20.39 -19.58
CA ALA A 43 -31.16 20.43 -20.59
C ALA A 43 -31.52 19.60 -21.85
N LEU A 44 -32.14 18.43 -21.68
CA LEU A 44 -32.53 17.54 -22.78
C LEU A 44 -33.66 18.11 -23.63
N LEU A 45 -34.60 18.83 -23.00
CA LEU A 45 -35.75 19.45 -23.67
C LEU A 45 -35.50 20.91 -24.09
N GLU A 46 -34.30 21.44 -23.84
CA GLU A 46 -33.95 22.86 -24.07
C GLU A 46 -34.93 23.83 -23.38
N ARG A 47 -35.32 23.51 -22.14
CA ARG A 47 -36.23 24.31 -21.29
C ARG A 47 -35.51 24.82 -20.05
N SER A 48 -36.10 25.83 -19.40
CA SER A 48 -35.65 26.23 -18.08
C SER A 48 -36.05 25.17 -17.02
N PRO A 49 -35.23 24.94 -15.98
CA PRO A 49 -35.60 24.08 -14.87
C PRO A 49 -36.94 24.46 -14.22
N ALA A 50 -37.27 25.76 -14.18
CA ALA A 50 -38.55 26.24 -13.63
C ALA A 50 -39.76 25.77 -14.46
N GLU A 51 -39.67 25.78 -15.80
CA GLU A 51 -40.71 25.25 -16.68
C GLU A 51 -40.89 23.73 -16.49
N VAL A 52 -39.79 22.99 -16.33
CA VAL A 52 -39.83 21.54 -16.07
C VAL A 52 -40.52 21.25 -14.73
N VAL A 53 -40.19 21.97 -13.66
CA VAL A 53 -40.87 21.83 -12.36
C VAL A 53 -42.36 22.15 -12.46
N ALA A 54 -42.73 23.22 -13.16
CA ALA A 54 -44.13 23.57 -13.38
C ALA A 54 -44.88 22.46 -14.13
N ARG A 55 -44.25 21.85 -15.14
CA ARG A 55 -44.83 20.75 -15.91
C ARG A 55 -44.98 19.47 -15.08
N LEU A 56 -43.94 19.08 -14.32
CA LEU A 56 -44.00 17.96 -13.38
C LEU A 56 -45.09 18.15 -12.33
N THR A 57 -45.22 19.37 -11.80
CA THR A 57 -46.27 19.73 -10.84
C THR A 57 -47.67 19.55 -11.44
N ALA A 58 -47.89 19.98 -12.68
CA ALA A 58 -49.15 19.80 -13.39
C ALA A 58 -49.50 18.33 -13.63
N LEU A 59 -48.48 17.45 -13.73
CA LEU A 59 -48.61 16.00 -13.84
C LEU A 59 -48.78 15.29 -12.49
N GLY A 60 -48.80 16.01 -11.37
CA GLY A 60 -48.97 15.47 -10.02
C GLY A 60 -47.67 15.19 -9.26
N TYR A 61 -46.51 15.54 -9.83
CA TYR A 61 -45.19 15.39 -9.21
C TYR A 61 -44.73 16.70 -8.55
N ALA A 62 -45.46 17.12 -7.52
CA ALA A 62 -45.25 18.43 -6.88
C ALA A 62 -44.11 18.47 -5.86
N ASP A 63 -43.69 17.33 -5.29
CA ASP A 63 -42.57 17.26 -4.34
C ASP A 63 -41.25 17.15 -5.13
N VAL A 64 -40.66 18.28 -5.50
CA VAL A 64 -39.32 18.34 -6.11
C VAL A 64 -38.29 18.63 -5.04
N GLN A 65 -37.16 17.92 -5.09
CA GLN A 65 -36.07 18.13 -4.16
C GLN A 65 -35.52 19.56 -4.25
N ASP A 66 -35.43 20.23 -3.10
CA ASP A 66 -34.87 21.58 -2.97
C ASP A 66 -33.35 21.53 -2.74
N GLY A 67 -32.60 22.28 -3.57
CA GLY A 67 -31.16 22.46 -3.44
C GLY A 67 -30.76 23.57 -2.46
N GLY A 68 -31.73 24.28 -1.88
CA GLY A 68 -31.51 25.42 -0.97
C GLY A 68 -30.99 26.68 -1.67
N SER A 69 -31.00 26.68 -3.01
CA SER A 69 -30.68 27.82 -3.88
C SER A 69 -31.72 27.91 -5.00
N PRO A 70 -31.99 29.12 -5.55
CA PRO A 70 -32.87 29.25 -6.71
C PRO A 70 -32.42 28.33 -7.85
N LEU A 71 -33.39 27.78 -8.57
CA LEU A 71 -33.11 27.02 -9.79
C LEU A 71 -32.33 27.90 -10.78
N PRO A 72 -31.28 27.36 -11.45
CA PRO A 72 -30.58 28.10 -12.49
C PRO A 72 -31.53 28.42 -13.64
N GLU A 73 -31.32 29.55 -14.33
CA GLU A 73 -32.17 29.96 -15.46
C GLU A 73 -32.08 28.98 -16.63
N ALA A 74 -30.88 28.44 -16.87
CA ALA A 74 -30.61 27.44 -17.90
C ALA A 74 -29.48 26.50 -17.43
N VAL A 75 -29.45 25.28 -17.97
CA VAL A 75 -28.41 24.28 -17.70
C VAL A 75 -27.99 23.66 -19.02
N ALA A 76 -26.68 23.63 -19.29
CA ALA A 76 -26.14 22.93 -20.45
C ALA A 76 -26.20 21.41 -20.23
N LEU A 77 -26.41 20.63 -21.30
CA LEU A 77 -26.46 19.17 -21.21
C LEU A 77 -25.18 18.59 -20.60
N ASP A 78 -24.03 19.13 -20.97
CA ASP A 78 -22.71 18.75 -20.41
C ASP A 78 -22.63 18.90 -18.88
N ASP A 79 -23.31 19.91 -18.30
CA ASP A 79 -23.34 20.13 -16.85
C ASP A 79 -24.38 19.24 -16.18
N ALA A 80 -25.54 19.05 -16.82
CA ALA A 80 -26.60 18.21 -16.28
C ALA A 80 -26.19 16.73 -16.20
N VAL A 81 -25.39 16.24 -17.15
CA VAL A 81 -24.83 14.87 -17.12
C VAL A 81 -24.01 14.63 -15.84
N LEU A 82 -23.33 15.65 -15.30
CA LEU A 82 -22.53 15.53 -14.08
C LEU A 82 -23.37 15.19 -12.82
N THR A 83 -24.68 15.42 -12.87
CA THR A 83 -25.59 15.11 -11.74
C THR A 83 -25.96 13.64 -11.65
N ARG A 84 -25.64 12.85 -12.67
CA ARG A 84 -25.89 11.41 -12.70
C ARG A 84 -24.78 10.69 -11.95
N ARG A 85 -25.19 9.76 -11.08
CA ARG A 85 -24.28 8.79 -10.47
C ARG A 85 -24.00 7.67 -11.46
N GLU A 86 -22.73 7.36 -11.59
CA GLU A 86 -22.25 6.23 -12.38
C GLU A 86 -21.52 5.23 -11.49
N GLY A 87 -21.51 3.96 -11.88
CA GLY A 87 -20.83 2.88 -11.13
C GLY A 87 -21.76 1.92 -10.38
N HIS A 88 -21.18 1.18 -9.43
CA HIS A 88 -21.81 0.02 -8.79
C HIS A 88 -23.07 0.36 -7.96
N ASP A 89 -23.25 1.60 -7.51
CA ASP A 89 -24.43 1.98 -6.71
C ASP A 89 -25.49 2.75 -7.53
N SER A 90 -25.24 2.95 -8.83
CA SER A 90 -26.07 3.78 -9.73
C SER A 90 -27.51 3.25 -9.89
N TRP A 91 -27.74 1.96 -9.66
CA TRP A 91 -29.07 1.36 -9.71
C TRP A 91 -29.96 1.73 -8.52
N LEU A 92 -29.38 2.03 -7.35
CA LEU A 92 -30.15 2.43 -6.15
C LEU A 92 -30.43 3.93 -6.15
N HIS A 93 -29.41 4.74 -6.43
CA HIS A 93 -29.50 6.19 -6.41
C HIS A 93 -28.87 6.75 -7.69
N ARG A 94 -29.70 7.03 -8.70
CA ARG A 94 -29.22 7.47 -10.01
C ARG A 94 -28.75 8.92 -10.04
N TRP A 95 -29.24 9.74 -9.12
CA TRP A 95 -28.97 11.18 -9.08
C TRP A 95 -28.18 11.51 -7.81
N ILE A 96 -27.26 12.47 -7.92
CA ILE A 96 -26.61 13.04 -6.74
C ILE A 96 -27.67 13.80 -5.93
N ASP A 97 -27.72 13.50 -4.63
CA ASP A 97 -28.60 14.16 -3.67
C ASP A 97 -28.13 15.60 -3.46
N VAL A 98 -28.92 16.59 -3.89
CA VAL A 98 -28.57 18.02 -3.75
C VAL A 98 -28.67 18.52 -2.32
N ALA A 99 -29.47 17.84 -1.48
CA ALA A 99 -29.63 18.21 -0.08
C ALA A 99 -28.41 17.81 0.75
N ALA A 100 -27.64 16.82 0.30
CA ALA A 100 -26.36 16.45 0.89
C ALA A 100 -25.18 17.12 0.16
N PRO A 101 -24.06 17.38 0.85
CA PRO A 101 -22.80 17.68 0.16
C PRO A 101 -22.40 16.53 -0.76
N VAL A 102 -21.90 16.85 -1.97
CA VAL A 102 -21.33 15.87 -2.89
C VAL A 102 -20.10 15.26 -2.22
N SER A 103 -20.08 13.94 -2.05
CA SER A 103 -18.91 13.27 -1.46
C SER A 103 -17.71 13.30 -2.40
N LEU A 104 -16.51 13.20 -1.85
CA LEU A 104 -15.28 13.18 -2.65
C LEU A 104 -15.29 12.04 -3.66
N ARG A 105 -15.77 10.85 -3.26
CA ARG A 105 -15.98 9.70 -4.16
C ARG A 105 -16.85 10.05 -5.36
N GLN A 106 -18.02 10.65 -5.14
CA GLN A 106 -18.94 10.98 -6.23
C GLN A 106 -18.31 11.97 -7.20
N LEU A 107 -17.65 13.01 -6.67
CA LEU A 107 -16.98 14.00 -7.49
C LEU A 107 -15.86 13.38 -8.36
N LEU A 108 -15.08 12.45 -7.81
CA LEU A 108 -14.00 11.77 -8.53
C LEU A 108 -14.52 10.76 -9.56
N GLU A 109 -15.54 9.97 -9.24
CA GLU A 109 -16.19 9.07 -10.20
C GLU A 109 -16.79 9.86 -11.38
N THR A 110 -17.46 10.99 -11.10
CA THR A 110 -17.99 11.90 -12.14
C THR A 110 -16.86 12.52 -12.97
N ALA A 111 -15.75 12.93 -12.36
CA ALA A 111 -14.60 13.50 -13.06
C ALA A 111 -13.92 12.49 -13.98
N GLU A 112 -13.72 11.25 -13.51
CA GLU A 112 -13.18 10.15 -14.30
C GLU A 112 -14.06 9.87 -15.52
N HIS A 113 -15.38 9.71 -15.32
CA HIS A 113 -16.29 9.39 -16.41
C HIS A 113 -16.39 10.52 -17.44
N ALA A 114 -16.41 11.77 -16.99
CA ALA A 114 -16.44 12.93 -17.87
C ALA A 114 -15.09 13.22 -18.55
N GLY A 115 -14.00 12.55 -18.14
CA GLY A 115 -12.64 12.84 -18.59
C GLY A 115 -12.19 14.27 -18.24
N ARG A 116 -12.63 14.80 -17.10
CA ARG A 116 -12.42 16.18 -16.66
C ARG A 116 -11.60 16.24 -15.38
N ALA A 117 -10.98 17.39 -15.13
CA ALA A 117 -10.31 17.63 -13.85
C ALA A 117 -11.33 17.73 -12.71
N PRO A 118 -11.03 17.19 -11.51
CA PRO A 118 -11.91 17.31 -10.35
C PRO A 118 -12.32 18.75 -10.02
N ALA A 119 -11.42 19.73 -10.19
CA ALA A 119 -11.73 21.14 -9.98
C ALA A 119 -12.75 21.71 -10.98
N ASP A 120 -12.71 21.29 -12.26
CA ASP A 120 -13.69 21.71 -13.28
C ASP A 120 -15.08 21.15 -12.94
N VAL A 121 -15.16 19.85 -12.62
CA VAL A 121 -16.41 19.22 -12.20
C VAL A 121 -16.98 19.88 -10.95
N GLY A 122 -16.14 20.15 -9.94
CA GLY A 122 -16.56 20.84 -8.72
C GLY A 122 -17.15 22.22 -8.99
N ARG A 123 -16.51 23.04 -9.82
CA ARG A 123 -17.02 24.37 -10.23
C ARG A 123 -18.36 24.25 -10.94
N ARG A 124 -18.51 23.30 -11.87
CA ARG A 124 -19.76 23.09 -12.63
C ARG A 124 -20.90 22.64 -11.75
N LEU A 125 -20.66 21.64 -10.88
CA LEU A 125 -21.64 21.19 -9.89
C LEU A 125 -22.08 22.33 -8.97
N THR A 126 -21.13 23.17 -8.52
CA THR A 126 -21.43 24.34 -7.69
C THR A 126 -22.27 25.38 -8.45
N ALA A 127 -21.95 25.63 -9.72
CA ALA A 127 -22.69 26.57 -10.56
C ALA A 127 -24.16 26.18 -10.78
N ILE A 128 -24.47 24.87 -10.73
CA ILE A 128 -25.84 24.34 -10.84
C ILE A 128 -26.46 24.01 -9.48
N GLY A 129 -25.91 24.51 -8.37
CA GLY A 129 -26.55 24.48 -7.05
C GLY A 129 -26.15 23.33 -6.11
N TYR A 130 -25.21 22.46 -6.50
CA TYR A 130 -24.68 21.43 -5.60
C TYR A 130 -23.65 21.99 -4.62
N ARG A 131 -23.63 21.46 -3.40
CA ARG A 131 -22.67 21.84 -2.36
C ARG A 131 -21.52 20.83 -2.32
N LEU A 132 -20.28 21.31 -2.34
CA LEU A 132 -19.11 20.46 -2.13
C LEU A 132 -18.71 20.45 -0.65
N GLY A 133 -18.08 19.37 -0.19
CA GLY A 133 -17.57 19.29 1.20
C GLY A 133 -16.37 20.21 1.49
N GLY A 134 -15.73 20.76 0.44
CA GLY A 134 -14.72 21.80 0.52
C GLY A 134 -13.27 21.31 0.42
N GLY A 135 -12.35 22.25 0.23
CA GLY A 135 -10.92 21.98 -0.01
C GLY A 135 -10.48 22.35 -1.44
N PRO A 136 -9.18 22.55 -1.67
CA PRO A 136 -8.66 22.65 -3.02
C PRO A 136 -8.89 21.34 -3.77
N LEU A 137 -9.11 21.43 -5.07
CA LEU A 137 -9.20 20.28 -5.98
C LEU A 137 -8.14 20.42 -7.06
N PRO A 138 -7.61 19.30 -7.58
CA PRO A 138 -6.62 19.35 -8.63
C PRO A 138 -7.24 19.80 -9.96
N GLU A 139 -6.49 20.63 -10.70
CA GLU A 139 -6.83 21.09 -12.06
C GLU A 139 -6.39 20.08 -13.14
N THR A 140 -5.75 18.98 -12.76
CA THR A 140 -5.35 17.89 -13.66
C THR A 140 -6.20 16.65 -13.39
N PRO A 141 -6.75 16.01 -14.43
CA PRO A 141 -7.42 14.72 -14.27
C PRO A 141 -6.37 13.62 -13.96
N ASP A 142 -6.69 12.73 -13.03
CA ASP A 142 -5.98 11.46 -12.85
C ASP A 142 -7.01 10.35 -12.61
N PRO A 143 -7.14 9.35 -13.51
CA PRO A 143 -8.12 8.27 -13.36
C PRO A 143 -7.85 7.40 -12.12
N ARG A 144 -6.69 7.54 -11.47
CA ARG A 144 -6.34 6.80 -10.26
C ARG A 144 -6.86 7.46 -8.98
N ASP A 145 -7.43 8.66 -9.06
CA ASP A 145 -7.90 9.41 -7.87
C ASP A 145 -8.96 8.64 -7.08
N VAL A 146 -9.88 7.97 -7.77
CA VAL A 146 -10.91 7.15 -7.10
C VAL A 146 -10.25 6.02 -6.30
N MET A 147 -9.19 5.42 -6.82
CA MET A 147 -8.46 4.35 -6.11
C MET A 147 -7.63 4.88 -4.93
N LEU A 148 -7.14 6.12 -4.99
CA LEU A 148 -6.39 6.73 -3.89
C LEU A 148 -7.24 6.89 -2.63
N ILE A 149 -8.55 7.18 -2.76
CA ILE A 149 -9.42 7.44 -1.60
C ILE A 149 -10.07 6.17 -1.02
N ARG A 150 -9.78 5.00 -1.58
CA ARG A 150 -10.37 3.72 -1.16
C ARG A 150 -9.54 3.06 -0.05
N THR A 151 -10.14 2.81 1.12
CA THR A 151 -9.39 2.32 2.29
C THR A 151 -8.92 0.86 2.16
N GLU A 152 -9.62 0.04 1.38
CA GLU A 152 -9.24 -1.36 1.14
C GLU A 152 -9.28 -1.69 -0.36
N ALA A 153 -8.19 -2.25 -0.87
CA ALA A 153 -8.04 -2.59 -2.29
C ALA A 153 -8.98 -3.72 -2.77
N ARG A 154 -9.56 -4.52 -1.86
CA ARG A 154 -10.21 -5.81 -2.19
C ARG A 154 -11.70 -5.78 -2.49
N GLY A 155 -12.39 -4.64 -2.43
CA GLY A 155 -13.81 -4.61 -2.80
C GLY A 155 -14.70 -3.88 -1.82
N ASP A 156 -14.48 -4.16 -0.54
CA ASP A 156 -15.35 -3.91 0.60
C ASP A 156 -14.97 -2.68 1.45
N GLY A 157 -13.83 -2.05 1.14
CA GLY A 157 -13.35 -0.88 1.86
C GLY A 157 -14.32 0.30 1.83
N SER A 158 -14.32 1.06 2.92
CA SER A 158 -14.88 2.40 2.98
C SER A 158 -14.13 3.37 2.06
N TRP A 159 -14.71 4.56 1.87
CA TRP A 159 -14.11 5.62 1.07
C TRP A 159 -13.79 6.79 2.00
N LEU A 160 -12.60 7.35 1.83
CA LEU A 160 -12.24 8.62 2.45
C LEU A 160 -13.06 9.74 1.84
N ASP A 161 -13.50 10.67 2.66
CA ASP A 161 -14.26 11.85 2.28
C ASP A 161 -13.53 13.14 2.68
N TRP A 162 -14.13 14.29 2.35
CA TRP A 162 -13.52 15.60 2.54
C TRP A 162 -12.94 15.83 3.94
N GLY A 163 -11.65 16.18 3.99
CA GLY A 163 -10.97 16.55 5.22
C GLY A 163 -10.72 15.40 6.19
N ASP A 164 -11.00 14.15 5.80
CA ASP A 164 -10.61 12.95 6.53
C ASP A 164 -9.10 12.89 6.72
N GLU A 165 -8.68 12.31 7.84
CA GLU A 165 -7.28 12.07 8.15
C GLU A 165 -6.80 10.77 7.47
N VAL A 166 -5.68 10.86 6.77
CA VAL A 166 -5.07 9.77 6.02
C VAL A 166 -3.78 9.37 6.71
N SER A 167 -3.76 8.12 7.19
CA SER A 167 -2.56 7.52 7.77
C SER A 167 -1.49 7.27 6.70
N ALA A 168 -0.23 7.30 7.10
CA ALA A 168 0.87 6.91 6.22
C ALA A 168 0.74 5.47 5.69
N GLY A 169 0.18 4.54 6.48
CA GLY A 169 -0.09 3.17 6.03
C GLY A 169 -1.06 3.11 4.83
N HIS A 170 -2.07 3.98 4.80
CA HIS A 170 -2.97 4.10 3.65
C HIS A 170 -2.23 4.62 2.41
N VAL A 171 -1.41 5.67 2.57
CA VAL A 171 -0.60 6.20 1.47
C VAL A 171 0.31 5.12 0.88
N LEU A 172 1.01 4.36 1.72
CA LEU A 172 1.88 3.27 1.27
C LEU A 172 1.09 2.17 0.55
N GLY A 173 -0.07 1.78 1.08
CA GLY A 173 -0.95 0.80 0.44
C GLY A 173 -1.47 1.26 -0.92
N ALA A 174 -1.89 2.52 -1.03
CA ALA A 174 -2.35 3.10 -2.29
C ALA A 174 -1.20 3.23 -3.31
N ALA A 175 -0.01 3.62 -2.87
CA ALA A 175 1.18 3.72 -3.71
C ALA A 175 1.61 2.35 -4.28
N ASP A 176 1.59 1.29 -3.46
CA ASP A 176 1.85 -0.08 -3.92
C ASP A 176 0.79 -0.55 -4.91
N ALA A 177 -0.50 -0.36 -4.59
CA ALA A 177 -1.61 -0.76 -5.47
C ALA A 177 -1.61 -0.05 -6.83
N LEU A 178 -1.18 1.21 -6.86
CA LEU A 178 -1.12 2.04 -8.07
C LEU A 178 0.25 2.05 -8.74
N SER A 179 1.22 1.33 -8.20
CA SER A 179 2.61 1.29 -8.69
C SER A 179 3.19 2.70 -8.90
N CYS A 180 3.00 3.59 -7.92
CA CYS A 180 3.55 4.95 -7.91
C CYS A 180 4.37 5.21 -6.65
N SER A 181 5.14 6.30 -6.62
CA SER A 181 5.91 6.68 -5.43
C SER A 181 4.97 7.08 -4.28
N PRO A 182 5.28 6.73 -3.02
CA PRO A 182 4.53 7.19 -1.85
C PRO A 182 4.39 8.72 -1.77
N HIS A 183 5.44 9.45 -2.17
CA HIS A 183 5.40 10.92 -2.22
C HIS A 183 4.31 11.44 -3.17
N ALA A 184 4.28 10.93 -4.41
CA ALA A 184 3.25 11.30 -5.39
C ALA A 184 1.83 10.97 -4.90
N ALA A 185 1.64 9.79 -4.29
CA ALA A 185 0.35 9.42 -3.69
C ALA A 185 -0.06 10.39 -2.57
N ALA A 186 0.86 10.72 -1.66
CA ALA A 186 0.62 11.67 -0.57
C ALA A 186 0.26 13.07 -1.07
N VAL A 187 1.06 13.61 -1.99
CA VAL A 187 0.81 14.93 -2.60
C VAL A 187 -0.54 14.94 -3.31
N ARG A 188 -0.88 13.86 -4.02
CA ARG A 188 -2.17 13.77 -4.71
C ARG A 188 -3.34 13.72 -3.73
N LEU A 189 -3.27 12.90 -2.69
CA LEU A 189 -4.28 12.85 -1.62
C LEU A 189 -4.46 14.21 -0.94
N ALA A 190 -3.38 14.91 -0.62
CA ALA A 190 -3.44 16.26 -0.06
C ALA A 190 -4.10 17.26 -1.03
N SER A 191 -3.82 17.16 -2.34
CA SER A 191 -4.44 18.00 -3.37
C SER A 191 -5.94 17.73 -3.56
N LEU A 192 -6.43 16.56 -3.13
CA LEU A 192 -7.84 16.19 -3.09
C LEU A 192 -8.57 16.68 -1.83
N GLY A 193 -7.90 17.44 -0.96
CA GLY A 193 -8.48 18.00 0.26
C GLY A 193 -8.44 17.07 1.48
N LEU A 194 -7.69 15.96 1.40
CA LEU A 194 -7.48 15.05 2.53
C LEU A 194 -6.32 15.52 3.43
N LYS A 195 -6.40 15.22 4.72
CA LYS A 195 -5.39 15.64 5.70
C LYS A 195 -4.41 14.51 5.96
N LEU A 196 -3.14 14.71 5.68
CA LEU A 196 -2.11 13.74 6.02
C LEU A 196 -1.71 13.90 7.50
N SER A 197 -1.51 12.78 8.21
CA SER A 197 -1.00 12.78 9.59
C SER A 197 0.49 13.17 9.68
N TYR A 198 1.14 13.43 8.54
CA TYR A 198 2.55 13.77 8.40
C TYR A 198 2.75 14.68 7.18
N THR A 199 3.89 15.37 7.10
CA THR A 199 4.26 16.17 5.92
C THR A 199 5.07 15.29 4.96
N PRO A 200 4.64 15.04 3.72
CA PRO A 200 5.38 14.19 2.78
C PRO A 200 6.69 14.86 2.34
N GLU A 201 7.78 14.11 2.32
CA GLU A 201 9.10 14.55 1.84
C GLU A 201 9.44 13.77 0.57
N ALA A 202 10.12 14.39 -0.41
CA ALA A 202 10.52 13.68 -1.63
C ALA A 202 11.53 12.56 -1.31
N ASP A 203 12.41 12.79 -0.32
CA ASP A 203 13.44 11.86 0.11
C ASP A 203 12.89 10.62 0.84
N ASP A 204 11.59 10.60 1.18
CA ASP A 204 10.93 9.41 1.74
C ASP A 204 11.04 8.21 0.80
N GLU A 205 11.12 8.46 -0.51
CA GLU A 205 11.20 7.40 -1.51
C GLU A 205 12.45 6.53 -1.33
N LEU A 206 13.61 7.16 -1.08
CA LEU A 206 14.86 6.43 -0.82
C LEU A 206 14.76 5.58 0.46
N LEU A 207 14.08 6.11 1.47
CA LEU A 207 13.89 5.44 2.75
C LEU A 207 12.92 4.25 2.64
N LEU A 208 11.93 4.34 1.75
CA LEU A 208 10.86 3.34 1.59
C LEU A 208 11.17 2.29 0.52
N THR A 209 12.17 2.48 -0.34
CA THR A 209 12.49 1.57 -1.45
C THR A 209 13.19 0.31 -0.97
N ALA A 210 12.62 -0.89 -1.21
CA ALA A 210 13.24 -2.16 -0.81
C ALA A 210 14.24 -2.76 -1.83
N GLY A 211 14.46 -2.15 -3.00
CA GLY A 211 15.39 -2.63 -4.05
C GLY A 211 15.53 -1.67 -5.25
N ASP A 212 16.50 -1.89 -6.16
CA ASP A 212 16.69 -1.01 -7.35
C ASP A 212 15.97 -1.55 -8.59
N THR A 213 15.23 -2.65 -8.46
CA THR A 213 14.45 -3.16 -9.58
C THR A 213 13.25 -2.25 -9.82
N ALA A 214 12.83 -2.06 -11.07
CA ALA A 214 11.60 -1.33 -11.38
C ALA A 214 10.33 -1.92 -10.74
N ALA A 215 10.38 -3.19 -10.28
CA ALA A 215 9.34 -3.87 -9.51
C ALA A 215 9.61 -3.87 -8.00
N ALA A 216 10.53 -3.02 -7.51
CA ALA A 216 10.85 -2.95 -6.11
C ALA A 216 9.61 -2.56 -5.32
N ARG A 217 9.28 -3.40 -4.34
CA ARG A 217 8.20 -3.14 -3.40
C ARG A 217 8.62 -2.03 -2.43
N TRP A 218 7.63 -1.28 -1.97
CA TRP A 218 7.81 -0.35 -0.87
C TRP A 218 7.86 -1.12 0.45
N PHE A 219 8.73 -0.71 1.36
CA PHE A 219 8.58 -1.07 2.77
C PHE A 219 7.20 -0.60 3.23
N GLY A 220 6.49 -1.52 3.87
CA GLY A 220 5.09 -1.34 4.22
C GLY A 220 4.79 -1.95 5.58
N ARG A 221 3.51 -2.02 5.92
CA ARG A 221 3.04 -2.51 7.22
C ARG A 221 3.62 -3.86 7.64
N TYR A 222 3.94 -4.72 6.68
CA TYR A 222 4.40 -6.09 6.93
C TYR A 222 5.91 -6.29 6.71
N MET A 223 6.62 -5.24 6.29
CA MET A 223 8.05 -5.30 6.00
C MET A 223 8.73 -4.05 6.55
N GLU A 224 9.31 -4.19 7.74
CA GLU A 224 10.14 -3.15 8.36
C GLU A 224 11.45 -2.99 7.56
N PRO A 225 11.95 -1.76 7.35
CA PRO A 225 13.24 -1.54 6.74
C PRO A 225 14.37 -2.14 7.59
N PRO A 226 15.27 -2.95 7.01
CA PRO A 226 16.46 -3.44 7.71
C PRO A 226 17.36 -2.32 8.23
N LEU A 227 18.11 -2.56 9.31
CA LEU A 227 19.05 -1.57 9.84
C LEU A 227 20.10 -1.13 8.80
N GLY A 228 20.67 -2.08 8.05
CA GLY A 228 21.61 -1.78 6.98
C GLY A 228 21.06 -0.83 5.92
N HIS A 229 19.75 -0.92 5.63
CA HIS A 229 19.07 0.02 4.71
C HIS A 229 19.03 1.44 5.28
N VAL A 230 18.64 1.58 6.55
CA VAL A 230 18.57 2.89 7.22
C VAL A 230 19.94 3.55 7.26
N LEU A 231 21.00 2.80 7.58
CA LEU A 231 22.37 3.31 7.60
C LEU A 231 22.86 3.70 6.19
N ASP A 232 22.53 2.93 5.16
CA ASP A 232 22.91 3.24 3.78
C ASP A 232 22.21 4.50 3.26
N VAL A 233 20.92 4.68 3.58
CA VAL A 233 20.17 5.91 3.27
C VAL A 233 20.74 7.10 4.04
N ALA A 234 21.11 6.93 5.31
CA ALA A 234 21.78 7.98 6.10
C ALA A 234 23.09 8.43 5.43
N ARG A 235 23.93 7.47 5.01
CA ARG A 235 25.18 7.73 4.30
C ARG A 235 24.96 8.47 2.98
N LYS A 236 23.97 8.06 2.18
CA LYS A 236 23.67 8.68 0.87
C LYS A 236 23.11 10.10 0.98
N THR A 237 22.27 10.35 1.99
CA THR A 237 21.59 11.64 2.18
C THR A 237 22.35 12.60 3.09
N GLY A 238 23.33 12.11 3.85
CA GLY A 238 24.02 12.88 4.89
C GLY A 238 23.16 13.16 6.14
N ARG A 239 21.99 12.53 6.26
CA ARG A 239 21.10 12.66 7.43
C ARG A 239 21.60 11.78 8.58
N ARG A 240 21.23 12.13 9.81
CA ARG A 240 21.55 11.28 10.97
C ARG A 240 20.64 10.04 10.96
N PRO A 241 21.16 8.84 11.30
CA PRO A 241 20.36 7.63 11.37
C PRO A 241 19.13 7.76 12.29
N ALA A 242 19.24 8.46 13.43
CA ALA A 242 18.12 8.71 14.33
C ALA A 242 16.99 9.51 13.66
N ASP A 243 17.31 10.52 12.85
CA ASP A 243 16.32 11.33 12.13
C ASP A 243 15.55 10.48 11.11
N LEU A 244 16.21 9.50 10.48
CA LEU A 244 15.56 8.56 9.57
C LEU A 244 14.65 7.57 10.30
N VAL A 245 15.03 7.10 11.48
CA VAL A 245 14.17 6.26 12.32
C VAL A 245 12.93 7.01 12.79
N ASP A 246 13.09 8.27 13.20
CA ASP A 246 11.95 9.12 13.57
C ASP A 246 11.06 9.39 12.35
N ARG A 247 11.66 9.57 11.17
CA ARG A 247 10.91 9.68 9.91
C ARG A 247 10.13 8.42 9.59
N LEU A 248 10.72 7.22 9.70
CA LEU A 248 10.01 5.94 9.55
C LEU A 248 8.80 5.84 10.50
N ARG A 249 8.98 6.26 11.75
CA ARG A 249 7.90 6.27 12.75
C ARG A 249 6.77 7.23 12.36
N ALA A 250 7.10 8.42 11.85
CA ALA A 250 6.11 9.37 11.33
C ALA A 250 5.37 8.81 10.10
N LEU A 251 6.04 7.99 9.29
CA LEU A 251 5.46 7.24 8.17
C LEU A 251 4.70 5.97 8.61
N GLY A 252 4.46 5.79 9.91
CA GLY A 252 3.72 4.65 10.45
C GLY A 252 4.45 3.31 10.31
N LEU A 253 5.75 3.34 9.97
CA LEU A 253 6.61 2.16 9.95
C LEU A 253 7.31 2.01 11.30
N GLY A 254 7.59 0.76 11.66
CA GLY A 254 8.47 0.47 12.79
C GLY A 254 9.90 0.95 12.53
N GLY A 255 10.68 1.09 13.60
CA GLY A 255 12.14 1.22 13.46
C GLY A 255 12.77 -0.12 13.04
N PRO A 256 14.04 -0.12 12.60
CA PRO A 256 14.74 -1.31 12.11
C PRO A 256 14.95 -2.44 13.15
N GLY A 257 14.54 -2.22 14.41
CA GLY A 257 14.86 -3.07 15.55
C GLY A 257 16.29 -2.85 16.03
N GLY A 258 16.52 -2.94 17.35
CA GLY A 258 17.85 -2.73 17.92
C GLY A 258 18.25 -1.27 18.10
N SER A 259 19.52 -1.05 18.45
CA SER A 259 20.11 0.28 18.58
C SER A 259 20.66 0.73 17.22
N VAL A 260 20.41 1.98 16.85
CA VAL A 260 20.91 2.56 15.61
C VAL A 260 22.14 3.40 15.95
N PRO A 261 23.35 3.04 15.47
CA PRO A 261 24.55 3.80 15.76
C PRO A 261 24.48 5.18 15.08
N GLU A 262 24.89 6.23 15.79
CA GLU A 262 24.95 7.59 15.22
C GLU A 262 26.05 7.71 14.15
N THR A 263 27.16 6.99 14.37
CA THR A 263 28.32 6.94 13.49
C THR A 263 28.62 5.48 13.15
N PRO A 264 27.99 4.92 12.09
CA PRO A 264 28.29 3.56 11.67
C PRO A 264 29.73 3.44 11.16
N GLU A 265 30.36 2.31 11.44
CA GLU A 265 31.67 1.94 10.90
C GLU A 265 31.50 1.39 9.47
N ASP A 266 32.52 1.50 8.61
CA ASP A 266 32.45 0.93 7.25
C ASP A 266 32.21 -0.59 7.28
N GLU A 267 32.75 -1.25 8.31
CA GLU A 267 32.55 -2.68 8.60
C GLU A 267 31.10 -3.02 8.94
N ASP A 268 30.32 -2.11 9.52
CA ASP A 268 28.90 -2.34 9.85
C ASP A 268 28.10 -2.64 8.59
N PHE A 269 28.40 -1.96 7.48
CA PHE A 269 27.76 -2.20 6.19
C PHE A 269 28.10 -3.60 5.66
N VAL A 270 29.35 -4.04 5.83
CA VAL A 270 29.81 -5.36 5.38
C VAL A 270 29.08 -6.45 6.17
N ILE A 271 29.06 -6.36 7.50
CA ILE A 271 28.47 -7.41 8.34
C ILE A 271 26.93 -7.41 8.29
N LEU A 272 26.28 -6.28 7.96
CA LEU A 272 24.83 -6.18 7.75
C LEU A 272 24.39 -6.56 6.33
N SER A 273 25.31 -6.69 5.37
CA SER A 273 25.03 -7.22 4.04
C SER A 273 24.93 -8.74 4.07
N ALA A 274 23.87 -9.33 3.54
CA ALA A 274 23.73 -10.78 3.43
C ALA A 274 24.81 -11.42 2.52
N ASN A 275 25.39 -10.65 1.61
CA ASN A 275 26.47 -11.07 0.72
C ASN A 275 27.86 -10.67 1.21
N LEU A 276 27.95 -9.87 2.29
CA LEU A 276 29.19 -9.33 2.84
C LEU A 276 29.95 -8.42 1.87
N ASP A 277 29.22 -7.67 1.04
CA ASP A 277 29.75 -6.75 0.04
C ASP A 277 29.54 -5.27 0.40
N GLY A 278 29.08 -5.00 1.64
CA GLY A 278 28.76 -3.64 2.08
C GLY A 278 27.52 -3.05 1.41
N CYS A 279 26.79 -3.87 0.63
CA CYS A 279 25.61 -3.49 -0.12
C CYS A 279 24.45 -4.42 0.25
N ARG A 280 23.25 -4.09 -0.20
CA ARG A 280 22.09 -4.95 -0.05
C ARG A 280 22.27 -6.30 -0.82
N PRO A 281 21.46 -7.34 -0.54
CA PRO A 281 20.35 -7.38 0.41
C PRO A 281 20.84 -7.29 1.85
N TRP A 282 20.18 -6.46 2.65
CA TRP A 282 20.52 -6.27 4.06
C TRP A 282 19.91 -7.38 4.92
N LEU A 283 20.57 -7.71 6.03
CA LEU A 283 20.03 -8.63 7.02
C LEU A 283 18.71 -8.09 7.57
N GLY A 284 17.64 -8.86 7.42
CA GLY A 284 16.35 -8.57 8.05
C GLY A 284 16.43 -8.67 9.58
N ARG A 285 15.47 -8.05 10.27
CA ARG A 285 15.34 -8.15 11.72
C ARG A 285 15.32 -9.62 12.16
N ASN A 286 16.14 -9.93 13.16
CA ASN A 286 16.18 -11.28 13.69
C ASN A 286 14.79 -11.70 14.21
N THR A 287 14.39 -12.91 13.86
CA THR A 287 13.19 -13.55 14.40
C THR A 287 13.57 -14.44 15.58
N VAL A 288 12.64 -15.26 16.05
CA VAL A 288 12.82 -16.17 17.19
C VAL A 288 14.04 -17.09 17.07
N VAL A 289 14.48 -17.38 15.85
CA VAL A 289 15.60 -18.29 15.56
C VAL A 289 16.99 -17.62 15.74
N GLY A 290 17.05 -16.29 15.75
CA GLY A 290 18.32 -15.56 15.75
C GLY A 290 19.06 -15.60 14.41
N LEU A 291 20.25 -15.02 14.37
CA LEU A 291 21.12 -14.98 13.19
C LEU A 291 21.79 -16.35 12.97
N ARG A 292 22.01 -16.74 11.71
CA ARG A 292 22.73 -17.97 11.37
C ARG A 292 24.22 -17.80 11.70
N MET A 293 24.81 -18.80 12.37
CA MET A 293 26.24 -18.83 12.66
C MET A 293 27.10 -18.76 11.39
N GLU A 294 26.63 -19.33 10.27
CA GLU A 294 27.29 -19.24 8.96
C GLU A 294 27.61 -17.79 8.59
N HIS A 295 26.67 -16.88 8.79
CA HIS A 295 26.85 -15.46 8.48
C HIS A 295 27.97 -14.84 9.29
N ILE A 296 28.04 -15.16 10.58
CA ILE A 296 29.07 -14.65 11.50
C ILE A 296 30.46 -15.13 11.08
N LEU A 297 30.59 -16.42 10.74
CA LEU A 297 31.88 -16.98 10.29
C LEU A 297 32.31 -16.39 8.95
N ARG A 298 31.39 -16.25 7.99
CA ARG A 298 31.69 -15.60 6.72
C ARG A 298 32.07 -14.13 6.90
N ALA A 299 31.38 -13.40 7.77
CA ALA A 299 31.68 -12.01 8.10
C ALA A 299 33.06 -11.87 8.78
N SER A 300 33.40 -12.79 9.68
CA SER A 300 34.73 -12.88 10.31
C SER A 300 35.82 -13.07 9.25
N LEU A 301 35.64 -13.99 8.29
CA LEU A 301 36.57 -14.18 7.17
C LEU A 301 36.68 -12.94 6.26
N ALA A 302 35.56 -12.27 5.97
CA ALA A 302 35.53 -11.11 5.08
C ALA A 302 36.19 -9.86 5.69
N THR A 303 36.08 -9.69 7.02
CA THR A 303 36.60 -8.51 7.74
C THR A 303 37.95 -8.77 8.43
N GLY A 304 38.34 -10.04 8.61
CA GLY A 304 39.52 -10.43 9.36
C GLY A 304 39.38 -10.35 10.88
N ARG A 305 38.17 -10.12 11.41
CA ARG A 305 37.90 -10.01 12.85
C ARG A 305 37.50 -11.34 13.45
N ASP A 306 37.66 -11.49 14.76
CA ASP A 306 37.29 -12.71 15.45
C ASP A 306 35.76 -12.92 15.46
N PRO A 307 35.25 -14.17 15.35
CA PRO A 307 33.81 -14.45 15.36
C PRO A 307 33.07 -13.87 16.58
N ALA A 308 33.73 -13.83 17.74
CA ALA A 308 33.17 -13.24 18.95
C ALA A 308 32.98 -11.72 18.84
N GLU A 309 33.90 -11.00 18.21
CA GLU A 309 33.78 -9.55 17.97
C GLU A 309 32.64 -9.25 17.00
N ILE A 310 32.55 -10.00 15.89
CA ILE A 310 31.46 -9.88 14.92
C ILE A 310 30.11 -10.12 15.60
N THR A 311 30.02 -11.14 16.45
CA THR A 311 28.79 -11.45 17.20
C THR A 311 28.43 -10.32 18.16
N ALA A 312 29.40 -9.78 18.90
CA ALA A 312 29.19 -8.67 19.82
C ALA A 312 28.67 -7.44 19.06
N ARG A 313 29.32 -7.10 17.94
CA ARG A 313 28.92 -5.95 17.12
C ARG A 313 27.54 -6.11 16.51
N LEU A 314 27.24 -7.28 15.93
CA LEU A 314 25.90 -7.57 15.41
C LEU A 314 24.84 -7.52 16.52
N THR A 315 25.17 -7.95 17.75
CA THR A 315 24.26 -7.86 18.90
C THR A 315 23.95 -6.42 19.28
N GLU A 316 24.93 -5.52 19.28
CA GLU A 316 24.73 -4.08 19.47
C GLU A 316 23.79 -3.50 18.40
N LEU A 317 23.97 -3.95 17.15
CA LEU A 317 23.14 -3.62 16.00
C LEU A 317 21.77 -4.34 16.00
N GLY A 318 21.42 -5.07 17.06
CA GLY A 318 20.11 -5.71 17.21
C GLY A 318 19.98 -7.10 16.59
N HIS A 319 21.08 -7.70 16.13
CA HIS A 319 21.14 -9.07 15.61
C HIS A 319 21.86 -10.00 16.60
N TRP A 320 21.09 -10.83 17.29
CA TRP A 320 21.61 -11.84 18.22
C TRP A 320 21.81 -13.22 17.57
N LEU A 321 22.84 -13.95 18.02
CA LEU A 321 23.01 -15.38 17.75
C LEU A 321 22.10 -16.22 18.69
N HIS A 322 21.69 -17.41 18.26
CA HIS A 322 20.92 -18.33 19.12
C HIS A 322 21.75 -18.76 20.35
N GLY A 323 21.10 -18.90 21.52
CA GLY A 323 21.80 -19.17 22.78
C GLY A 323 22.53 -20.52 22.84
N ASP A 324 22.07 -21.52 22.09
CA ASP A 324 22.69 -22.85 22.02
C ASP A 324 23.90 -22.91 21.08
N ALA A 325 24.09 -21.86 20.28
CA ALA A 325 25.15 -21.81 19.28
C ALA A 325 26.51 -21.61 19.95
N LYS A 326 27.48 -22.48 19.64
CA LYS A 326 28.83 -22.44 20.21
C LYS A 326 29.81 -21.90 19.17
N LEU A 327 30.13 -20.61 19.30
CA LEU A 327 31.06 -19.95 18.39
C LEU A 327 32.47 -20.52 18.50
N PRO A 328 33.10 -20.91 17.37
CA PRO A 328 34.52 -21.26 17.36
C PRO A 328 35.37 -20.00 17.60
N GLY A 329 36.58 -20.18 18.14
CA GLY A 329 37.50 -19.07 18.40
C GLY A 329 38.02 -18.40 17.12
N THR A 330 38.08 -19.14 16.02
CA THR A 330 38.52 -18.66 14.70
C THR A 330 37.54 -19.13 13.64
N ALA A 331 37.22 -18.28 12.66
CA ALA A 331 36.48 -18.72 11.49
C ALA A 331 37.38 -19.54 10.56
N ASP A 332 36.85 -20.64 10.04
CA ASP A 332 37.50 -21.42 8.99
C ASP A 332 36.53 -21.64 7.81
N GLU A 333 37.08 -21.74 6.60
CA GLU A 333 36.27 -21.91 5.38
C GLU A 333 35.50 -23.25 5.40
N ALA A 334 36.04 -24.26 6.05
CA ALA A 334 35.44 -25.59 6.08
C ALA A 334 34.15 -25.63 6.90
N ASP A 335 34.07 -24.86 7.97
CA ASP A 335 32.89 -24.67 8.82
C ASP A 335 31.84 -23.82 8.10
N THR A 336 32.25 -22.80 7.33
CA THR A 336 31.29 -22.07 6.48
C THR A 336 30.66 -22.98 5.43
N GLY A 337 31.46 -23.83 4.76
CA GLY A 337 30.96 -24.81 3.80
C GLY A 337 30.09 -25.89 4.43
N LEU A 338 30.39 -26.29 5.67
CA LEU A 338 29.59 -27.23 6.46
C LEU A 338 28.24 -26.63 6.87
N LEU A 339 28.18 -25.35 7.23
CA LEU A 339 26.95 -24.68 7.67
C LEU A 339 26.04 -24.26 6.51
N ALA A 340 26.59 -24.03 5.32
CA ALA A 340 25.81 -23.65 4.13
C ALA A 340 24.76 -24.71 3.70
N THR A 341 24.90 -25.95 4.17
CA THR A 341 23.95 -27.06 3.91
C THR A 341 22.91 -27.26 5.01
N VAL A 342 23.11 -26.60 6.17
CA VAL A 342 22.24 -26.70 7.33
C VAL A 342 21.32 -25.49 7.32
N ASP A 343 20.14 -25.66 6.72
CA ASP A 343 19.09 -24.63 6.68
C ASP A 343 18.20 -24.63 7.94
N ARG A 344 18.47 -25.54 8.88
CA ARG A 344 17.70 -25.80 10.09
C ARG A 344 18.07 -24.85 11.22
N SER A 345 17.11 -24.56 12.10
CA SER A 345 17.37 -23.80 13.31
C SER A 345 18.13 -24.66 14.33
N PHE A 346 18.84 -24.02 15.27
CA PHE A 346 19.46 -24.72 16.42
C PHE A 346 18.45 -25.48 17.31
N ARG A 347 17.15 -25.26 17.11
CA ARG A 347 16.07 -25.96 17.83
C ARG A 347 15.62 -27.24 17.13
N ASP A 348 16.02 -27.42 15.88
CA ASP A 348 15.65 -28.59 15.09
C ASP A 348 16.81 -29.58 15.08
N ASN A 349 16.48 -30.88 15.13
CA ASN A 349 17.48 -31.91 14.92
C ASN A 349 18.00 -31.83 13.48
N VAL A 350 19.32 -31.91 13.34
CA VAL A 350 19.97 -32.09 12.05
C VAL A 350 19.77 -33.53 11.61
N HIS A 351 19.10 -33.71 10.47
CA HIS A 351 18.85 -35.02 9.88
C HIS A 351 20.11 -35.57 9.20
N LEU A 352 20.19 -36.89 9.09
CA LEU A 352 21.28 -37.62 8.43
C LEU A 352 21.57 -37.08 7.01
N GLU A 353 20.54 -36.69 6.26
CA GLU A 353 20.69 -36.14 4.92
C GLU A 353 21.57 -34.88 4.88
N HIS A 354 21.48 -34.01 5.88
CA HIS A 354 22.29 -32.79 5.95
C HIS A 354 23.75 -33.14 6.26
N VAL A 355 23.98 -34.10 7.17
CA VAL A 355 25.32 -34.57 7.52
C VAL A 355 26.01 -35.20 6.29
N LEU A 356 25.31 -36.05 5.55
CA LEU A 356 25.85 -36.68 4.33
C LEU A 356 26.11 -35.63 3.23
N ARG A 357 25.23 -34.63 3.08
CA ARG A 357 25.42 -33.54 2.12
C ARG A 357 26.64 -32.69 2.48
N SER A 358 26.80 -32.31 3.75
CA SER A 358 27.98 -31.58 4.23
C SER A 358 29.26 -32.39 4.05
N ALA A 359 29.24 -33.69 4.33
CA ALA A 359 30.39 -34.58 4.15
C ALA A 359 30.84 -34.61 2.68
N SER A 360 29.87 -34.71 1.76
CA SER A 360 30.14 -34.66 0.32
C SER A 360 30.77 -33.33 -0.13
N LEU A 361 30.22 -32.19 0.31
CA LEU A 361 30.73 -30.86 -0.10
C LEU A 361 32.09 -30.51 0.52
N THR A 362 32.31 -30.90 1.78
CA THR A 362 33.55 -30.56 2.51
C THR A 362 34.66 -31.60 2.31
N GLY A 363 34.31 -32.81 1.87
CA GLY A 363 35.23 -33.96 1.81
C GLY A 363 35.58 -34.57 3.17
N ARG A 364 34.89 -34.15 4.24
CA ARG A 364 35.00 -34.74 5.59
C ARG A 364 34.24 -36.07 5.67
N SER A 365 34.55 -36.93 6.64
CA SER A 365 33.70 -38.10 6.90
C SER A 365 32.38 -37.66 7.53
N PRO A 366 31.26 -38.41 7.36
CA PRO A 366 30.02 -38.12 8.08
C PRO A 366 30.21 -38.05 9.60
N ALA A 367 31.08 -38.88 10.17
CA ALA A 367 31.44 -38.81 11.60
C ALA A 367 32.13 -37.48 11.97
N ASP A 368 33.09 -37.02 11.17
CA ASP A 368 33.78 -35.73 11.38
C ASP A 368 32.79 -34.56 11.30
N VAL A 369 31.88 -34.58 10.32
CA VAL A 369 30.83 -33.56 10.17
C VAL A 369 29.89 -33.56 11.36
N ALA A 370 29.42 -34.73 11.78
CA ALA A 370 28.54 -34.89 12.93
C ALA A 370 29.20 -34.33 14.20
N ALA A 371 30.44 -34.75 14.48
CA ALA A 371 31.21 -34.26 15.62
C ALA A 371 31.36 -32.73 15.58
N ARG A 372 31.72 -32.16 14.42
CA ARG A 372 31.88 -30.71 14.28
C ARG A 372 30.56 -29.96 14.46
N LEU A 373 29.46 -30.46 13.91
CA LEU A 373 28.13 -29.85 14.12
C LEU A 373 27.75 -29.83 15.61
N THR A 374 28.02 -30.92 16.34
CA THR A 374 27.79 -30.99 17.79
C THR A 374 28.69 -30.01 18.57
N GLU A 375 29.95 -29.85 18.16
CA GLU A 375 30.86 -28.84 18.72
C GLU A 375 30.34 -27.41 18.52
N LEU A 376 29.73 -27.13 17.35
CA LEU A 376 29.10 -25.85 17.02
C LEU A 376 27.72 -25.65 17.69
N GLY A 377 27.23 -26.65 18.43
CA GLY A 377 26.00 -26.57 19.22
C GLY A 377 24.74 -27.09 18.54
N PHE A 378 24.86 -27.79 17.40
CA PHE A 378 23.71 -28.45 16.77
C PHE A 378 23.39 -29.79 17.43
N THR A 379 22.09 -30.07 17.56
CA THR A 379 21.58 -31.37 18.01
C THR A 379 21.41 -32.30 16.81
N LEU A 380 21.94 -33.51 16.89
CA LEU A 380 21.79 -34.55 15.87
C LEU A 380 20.67 -35.52 16.27
N ALA A 381 20.14 -36.29 15.32
CA ALA A 381 19.20 -37.36 15.64
C ALA A 381 19.93 -38.51 16.38
N ASP A 382 19.48 -38.82 17.60
CA ASP A 382 20.12 -39.77 18.54
C ASP A 382 20.19 -41.22 18.03
N GLU A 383 19.40 -41.58 17.01
CA GLU A 383 19.26 -42.96 16.51
C GLU A 383 20.20 -43.31 15.34
N VAL A 384 21.14 -42.42 14.97
CA VAL A 384 21.94 -42.56 13.76
C VAL A 384 23.42 -42.71 14.06
N GLU A 385 24.01 -43.85 13.68
CA GLU A 385 25.47 -44.03 13.63
C GLU A 385 26.05 -43.42 12.35
N TYR A 386 27.01 -42.51 12.50
CA TYR A 386 27.67 -41.84 11.38
C TYR A 386 29.00 -42.55 11.03
N PRO A 387 29.19 -43.01 9.79
CA PRO A 387 30.40 -43.74 9.42
C PRO A 387 31.61 -42.80 9.29
N ASP A 388 32.80 -43.33 9.59
CA ASP A 388 34.08 -42.62 9.41
C ASP A 388 34.66 -42.77 7.98
N VAL A 389 33.79 -43.05 7.00
CA VAL A 389 34.22 -43.24 5.61
C VAL A 389 34.20 -41.91 4.89
N ARG A 390 35.36 -41.45 4.40
CA ARG A 390 35.44 -40.26 3.55
C ARG A 390 34.85 -40.56 2.18
N GLY A 391 33.90 -39.74 1.74
CA GLY A 391 33.39 -39.81 0.38
C GLY A 391 34.50 -39.53 -0.63
N ALA A 392 34.54 -40.30 -1.73
CA ALA A 392 35.43 -39.99 -2.84
C ALA A 392 35.06 -38.60 -3.38
N ARG A 393 35.99 -37.63 -3.30
CA ARG A 393 35.79 -36.28 -3.86
C ARG A 393 35.36 -36.43 -5.33
N ALA A 394 34.16 -35.99 -5.68
CA ALA A 394 33.78 -35.83 -7.07
C ALA A 394 34.69 -34.75 -7.67
N ALA A 395 35.62 -35.15 -8.53
CA ALA A 395 36.43 -34.20 -9.29
C ALA A 395 35.49 -33.35 -10.14
N SER A 396 35.38 -32.06 -9.80
CA SER A 396 34.67 -31.04 -10.59
C SER A 396 35.67 -30.21 -11.36
#